data_AF-A0A961JQY3-F1
#
_entry.id   AF-A0A961JQY3-F1
#
_cell.length_a   1.000
_cell.length_b   1.000
_cell.length_c   1.000
_cell.angle_alpha   90.00
_cell.angle_beta   90.00
_cell.angle_gamma   90.00
#
_symmetry.space_group_name_H-M   'P 1'
#
loop_
_entity.id
_entity.type
_entity.pdbx_description
1 polymer ?
#
loop_
_entity_poly.entity_id
_entity_poly.type
_entity_poly.pdbx_seq_one_letter_code
_entity_poly.pdbx_strand_id
1 'polypeptide(L)'
;MRLVLAFLAVFGLIGGAAADGAGPVVPPATGEPHPVDENWRANHMVYMLHDRDLTMRAGIRDLAPEDHEIKASLAECFDCHAVKDEAGEPVTYADDRHFCRVCHDYAAVEVDCFMCHRSTPADNTAYRAMATAEDPASIEAYLARLSEETSE
;
A
#
# COMPACT_ATOMS: atom_id res chain seq x y z
N MET A 1 -34.75 -11.83 -60.03
CA MET A 1 -34.97 -12.16 -58.60
C MET A 1 -34.03 -13.29 -58.19
N ARG A 2 -32.73 -12.99 -58.11
CA ARG A 2 -31.65 -13.87 -57.66
C ARG A 2 -30.55 -12.94 -57.21
N LEU A 3 -30.31 -12.84 -55.91
CA LEU A 3 -29.07 -12.38 -55.25
C LEU A 3 -29.36 -12.43 -53.74
N VAL A 4 -29.57 -13.66 -53.26
CA VAL A 4 -29.20 -14.02 -51.89
C VAL A 4 -27.72 -14.36 -51.97
N LEU A 5 -26.87 -13.71 -51.18
CA LEU A 5 -25.71 -14.29 -50.50
C LEU A 5 -24.78 -13.18 -49.96
N ALA A 6 -24.37 -13.40 -48.71
CA ALA A 6 -23.11 -12.96 -48.11
C ALA A 6 -22.99 -11.47 -47.73
N PHE A 7 -23.64 -11.08 -46.63
CA PHE A 7 -22.94 -10.25 -45.63
C PHE A 7 -22.42 -11.19 -44.54
N LEU A 8 -21.27 -11.78 -44.86
CA LEU A 8 -20.43 -12.55 -43.96
C LEU A 8 -20.09 -11.73 -42.73
N ALA A 9 -20.27 -12.36 -41.58
CA ALA A 9 -19.88 -11.89 -40.27
C ALA A 9 -18.43 -11.36 -40.27
N VAL A 10 -18.29 -10.05 -40.08
CA VAL A 10 -17.07 -9.44 -39.55
C VAL A 10 -17.28 -9.25 -38.06
N PHE A 11 -17.40 -10.36 -37.33
CA PHE A 11 -17.15 -10.43 -35.90
C PHE A 11 -15.81 -11.13 -35.77
N GLY A 12 -14.74 -10.39 -36.03
CA GLY A 12 -13.39 -10.91 -36.08
C GLY A 12 -12.44 -9.95 -35.40
N LEU A 13 -11.96 -10.36 -34.23
CA LEU A 13 -10.77 -9.87 -33.53
C LEU A 13 -10.91 -8.51 -32.84
N ILE A 14 -11.74 -8.48 -31.80
CA ILE A 14 -11.28 -7.80 -30.58
C ILE A 14 -10.18 -8.71 -30.04
N GLY A 15 -8.93 -8.41 -30.42
CA GLY A 15 -7.76 -8.97 -29.76
C GLY A 15 -7.86 -8.57 -28.30
N GLY A 16 -8.26 -9.52 -27.45
CA GLY A 16 -8.05 -9.41 -26.02
C GLY A 16 -6.54 -9.30 -25.84
N ALA A 17 -6.05 -8.09 -25.65
CA ALA A 17 -4.82 -7.90 -24.93
C ALA A 17 -5.05 -8.61 -23.59
N ALA A 18 -4.44 -9.76 -23.41
CA ALA A 18 -4.20 -10.28 -22.07
C ALA A 18 -3.46 -9.14 -21.37
N ALA A 19 -4.17 -8.44 -20.48
CA ALA A 19 -3.54 -7.53 -19.56
C ALA A 19 -2.67 -8.42 -18.67
N ASP A 20 -1.41 -8.58 -19.04
CA ASP A 20 -0.40 -9.00 -18.09
C ASP A 20 -0.48 -8.01 -16.93
N GLY A 21 -1.04 -8.52 -15.83
CA GLY A 21 -1.02 -7.94 -14.49
C GLY A 21 -1.41 -6.47 -14.39
N ALA A 22 -2.68 -6.18 -14.13
CA ALA A 22 -3.09 -4.86 -13.62
C ALA A 22 -2.52 -4.55 -12.21
N GLY A 23 -1.77 -5.47 -11.60
CA GLY A 23 -1.18 -5.32 -10.27
C GLY A 23 0.29 -4.89 -10.31
N PRO A 24 0.83 -4.42 -9.17
CA PRO A 24 2.19 -3.93 -9.10
C PRO A 24 3.21 -5.08 -9.18
N VAL A 25 4.41 -4.79 -9.70
CA VAL A 25 5.51 -5.75 -9.81
C VAL A 25 6.18 -5.90 -8.44
N VAL A 26 5.97 -7.03 -7.77
CA VAL A 26 6.51 -7.32 -6.44
C VAL A 26 7.94 -7.87 -6.54
N PRO A 27 8.93 -7.24 -5.88
CA PRO A 27 10.28 -7.77 -5.78
C PRO A 27 10.30 -9.17 -5.17
N PRO A 28 11.15 -10.08 -5.66
CA PRO A 28 11.28 -11.41 -5.09
C PRO A 28 11.84 -11.35 -3.67
N ALA A 29 11.26 -12.15 -2.78
CA ALA A 29 11.80 -12.38 -1.44
C ALA A 29 12.96 -13.38 -1.46
N THR A 30 13.78 -13.36 -0.42
CA THR A 30 14.74 -14.43 -0.13
C THR A 30 14.12 -15.48 0.79
N GLY A 31 14.78 -16.64 0.94
CA GLY A 31 14.33 -17.70 1.85
C GLY A 31 13.27 -18.63 1.28
N GLU A 32 12.70 -19.47 2.15
CA GLU A 32 11.65 -20.43 1.76
C GLU A 32 10.30 -19.72 1.58
N PRO A 33 9.58 -19.98 0.47
CA PRO A 33 8.27 -19.38 0.25
C PRO A 33 7.27 -19.78 1.33
N HIS A 34 6.59 -18.80 1.92
CA HIS A 34 5.42 -19.03 2.76
C HIS A 34 4.12 -18.82 1.95
N PRO A 35 2.99 -19.44 2.36
CA PRO A 35 1.73 -19.30 1.65
C PRO A 35 1.22 -17.85 1.73
N VAL A 36 1.46 -17.07 0.67
CA VAL A 36 0.78 -15.79 0.44
C VAL A 36 -0.33 -16.07 -0.55
N ASP A 37 -1.53 -16.33 -0.03
CA ASP A 37 -2.74 -16.47 -0.82
C ASP A 37 -3.44 -15.11 -1.00
N GLU A 38 -4.54 -15.11 -1.76
CA GLU A 38 -5.36 -13.91 -1.96
C GLU A 38 -5.89 -13.35 -0.62
N ASN A 39 -6.10 -14.22 0.38
CA ASN A 39 -6.53 -13.80 1.70
C ASN A 39 -5.45 -12.96 2.41
N TRP A 40 -4.18 -13.35 2.33
CA TRP A 40 -3.09 -12.52 2.86
C TRP A 40 -3.01 -11.16 2.19
N ARG A 41 -3.10 -11.10 0.86
CA ARG A 41 -3.10 -9.82 0.13
C ARG A 41 -4.24 -8.91 0.58
N ALA A 42 -5.44 -9.47 0.76
CA ALA A 42 -6.62 -8.72 1.16
C ALA A 42 -6.69 -8.36 2.65
N ASN A 43 -6.11 -9.17 3.54
CA ASN A 43 -6.35 -9.07 4.99
C ASN A 43 -5.09 -8.88 5.85
N HIS A 44 -3.88 -8.80 5.27
CA HIS A 44 -2.64 -8.64 6.04
C HIS A 44 -2.69 -7.46 7.02
N MET A 45 -3.34 -6.34 6.65
CA MET A 45 -3.51 -5.20 7.55
C MET A 45 -4.29 -5.56 8.82
N VAL A 46 -5.30 -6.43 8.74
CA VAL A 46 -6.09 -6.87 9.91
C VAL A 46 -5.21 -7.67 10.86
N TYR A 47 -4.39 -8.57 10.32
CA TYR A 47 -3.45 -9.36 11.10
C TYR A 47 -2.38 -8.48 11.76
N MET A 48 -1.85 -7.50 11.02
CA MET A 48 -0.86 -6.53 11.50
C MET A 48 -1.43 -5.56 12.56
N LEU A 49 -2.70 -5.15 12.44
CA LEU A 49 -3.34 -4.23 13.38
C LEU A 49 -3.44 -4.83 14.79
N HIS A 50 -3.80 -6.11 14.87
CA HIS A 50 -3.88 -6.81 16.15
C HIS A 50 -2.50 -6.90 16.82
N ASP A 51 -1.48 -7.32 16.06
CA ASP A 51 -0.10 -7.40 16.55
C ASP A 51 0.44 -6.04 17.02
N ARG A 52 0.19 -4.98 16.25
CA ARG A 52 0.53 -3.60 16.62
C ARG A 52 -0.13 -3.20 17.95
N ASP A 53 -1.42 -3.47 18.13
CA ASP A 53 -2.12 -3.05 19.34
C ASP A 53 -1.65 -3.84 20.58
N LEU A 54 -1.38 -5.14 20.43
CA LEU A 54 -0.76 -5.95 21.50
C LEU A 54 0.62 -5.42 21.88
N THR A 55 1.47 -5.15 20.89
CA THR A 55 2.84 -4.69 21.11
C THR A 55 2.89 -3.27 21.67
N MET A 56 2.19 -2.33 21.03
CA MET A 56 2.32 -0.89 21.35
C MET A 56 1.40 -0.43 22.47
N ARG A 57 0.17 -0.95 22.56
CA ARG A 57 -0.82 -0.50 23.56
C ARG A 57 -0.80 -1.37 24.81
N ALA A 58 -0.68 -2.68 24.65
CA ALA A 58 -0.65 -3.60 25.78
C ALA A 58 0.78 -3.92 26.27
N GLY A 59 1.80 -3.57 25.50
CA GLY A 59 3.21 -3.77 25.88
C GLY A 59 3.65 -5.24 25.83
N ILE A 60 2.87 -6.11 25.17
CA ILE A 60 3.14 -7.55 25.10
C ILE A 60 4.16 -7.78 23.98
N ARG A 61 5.38 -8.20 24.35
CA ARG A 61 6.49 -8.44 23.41
C ARG A 61 6.92 -9.90 23.33
N ASP A 62 6.59 -10.67 24.36
CA ASP A 62 7.03 -12.06 24.54
C ASP A 62 6.02 -13.01 23.88
N LEU A 63 5.56 -12.62 22.69
CA LEU A 63 4.62 -13.39 21.89
C LEU A 63 5.41 -14.52 21.22
N ALA A 64 5.88 -15.47 22.02
CA ALA A 64 6.43 -16.71 21.50
C ALA A 64 5.36 -17.41 20.66
N PRO A 65 5.73 -18.12 19.57
CA PRO A 65 4.79 -18.74 18.64
C PRO A 65 3.73 -19.64 19.32
N GLU A 66 4.08 -20.22 20.47
CA GLU A 66 3.22 -21.09 21.27
C GLU A 66 2.16 -20.39 22.14
N ASP A 67 2.39 -19.15 22.61
CA ASP A 67 1.57 -18.53 23.66
C ASP A 67 0.51 -17.57 23.12
N HIS A 68 0.77 -16.95 21.97
CA HIS A 68 -0.20 -16.15 21.23
C HIS A 68 0.12 -16.33 19.75
N GLU A 69 -0.87 -16.72 18.95
CA GLU A 69 -0.65 -16.90 17.51
C GLU A 69 -0.58 -15.52 16.83
N ILE A 70 0.58 -14.85 16.91
CA ILE A 70 0.92 -13.78 15.96
C ILE A 70 0.85 -14.43 14.58
N LYS A 71 -0.13 -14.01 13.80
CA LYS A 71 -0.30 -14.53 12.43
C LYS A 71 0.77 -14.00 11.48
N ALA A 72 1.27 -12.79 11.74
CA ALA A 72 2.45 -12.24 11.09
C ALA A 72 3.04 -11.08 11.91
N SER A 73 4.38 -11.04 12.00
CA SER A 73 5.15 -9.95 12.59
C SER A 73 5.71 -9.06 11.48
N LEU A 74 5.59 -7.74 11.65
CA LEU A 74 6.18 -6.79 10.70
C LEU A 74 7.71 -6.92 10.65
N ALA A 75 8.36 -7.20 11.78
CA ALA A 75 9.81 -7.37 11.84
C ALA A 75 10.28 -8.59 11.06
N GLU A 76 9.61 -9.73 11.22
CA GLU A 76 9.97 -10.99 10.55
C GLU A 76 9.74 -10.92 9.03
N CYS A 77 8.77 -10.14 8.57
CA CYS A 77 8.57 -9.90 7.13
C CYS A 77 9.81 -9.29 6.47
N PHE A 78 10.53 -8.40 7.16
CA PHE A 78 11.73 -7.76 6.61
C PHE A 78 12.91 -8.71 6.46
N ASP A 79 12.96 -9.83 7.19
CA ASP A 79 14.07 -10.79 7.11
C ASP A 79 14.24 -11.37 5.70
N CYS A 80 13.12 -11.49 4.97
CA CYS A 80 13.09 -12.06 3.62
C CYS A 80 12.69 -11.05 2.53
N HIS A 81 11.92 -10.01 2.87
CA HIS A 81 11.38 -9.04 1.91
C HIS A 81 12.16 -7.72 1.83
N ALA A 82 13.25 -7.55 2.59
CA ALA A 82 14.10 -6.37 2.46
C ALA A 82 14.85 -6.37 1.11
N VAL A 83 14.40 -5.50 0.20
CA VAL A 83 15.09 -5.27 -1.08
C VAL A 83 16.43 -4.60 -0.83
N LYS A 84 17.46 -5.05 -1.56
CA LYS A 84 18.84 -4.57 -1.46
C LYS A 84 19.26 -3.78 -2.69
N ASP A 85 20.10 -2.77 -2.49
CA ASP A 85 20.75 -2.01 -3.56
C ASP A 85 21.94 -2.76 -4.19
N GLU A 86 22.65 -2.11 -5.12
CA GLU A 86 23.82 -2.68 -5.80
C GLU A 86 25.01 -2.93 -4.86
N ALA A 87 25.07 -2.25 -3.71
CA ALA A 87 26.07 -2.46 -2.67
C ALA A 87 25.68 -3.61 -1.71
N GLY A 88 24.44 -4.12 -1.80
CA GLY A 88 23.90 -5.19 -0.97
C GLY A 88 23.22 -4.70 0.31
N GLU A 89 22.97 -3.40 0.44
CA GLU A 89 22.35 -2.79 1.62
C GLU A 89 20.83 -2.64 1.44
N PRO A 90 20.02 -2.77 2.51
CA PRO A 90 18.58 -2.58 2.41
C PRO A 90 18.20 -1.18 1.92
N VAL A 91 17.30 -1.12 0.93
CA VAL A 91 16.80 0.16 0.43
C VAL A 91 15.89 0.84 1.46
N THR A 92 15.98 2.17 1.52
CA THR A 92 15.09 2.97 2.38
C THR A 92 13.68 3.06 1.78
N TYR A 93 12.70 3.52 2.57
CA TYR A 93 11.35 3.79 2.08
C TYR A 93 11.31 4.78 0.90
N ALA A 94 12.31 5.65 0.73
CA ALA A 94 12.36 6.56 -0.43
C ALA A 94 12.52 5.84 -1.78
N ASP A 95 13.02 4.60 -1.77
CA ASP A 95 13.18 3.77 -2.96
C ASP A 95 11.86 3.07 -3.31
N ASP A 96 11.42 3.16 -4.57
CA ASP A 96 10.17 2.59 -5.05
C ASP A 96 10.14 1.06 -5.09
N ARG A 97 11.32 0.45 -5.00
CA ARG A 97 11.48 -0.99 -4.81
C ARG A 97 11.26 -1.42 -3.37
N HIS A 98 11.09 -0.50 -2.41
CA HIS A 98 10.78 -0.87 -1.03
C HIS A 98 9.49 -1.72 -0.98
N PHE A 99 9.58 -2.94 -0.45
CA PHE A 99 8.54 -3.98 -0.59
C PHE A 99 7.12 -3.50 -0.24
N CYS A 100 6.94 -2.82 0.90
CA CYS A 100 5.62 -2.34 1.32
C CYS A 100 5.04 -1.28 0.37
N ARG A 101 5.90 -0.47 -0.26
CA ARG A 101 5.47 0.61 -1.17
C ARG A 101 4.87 0.10 -2.46
N VAL A 102 5.38 -1.02 -2.96
CA VAL A 102 4.90 -1.60 -4.21
C VAL A 102 3.37 -1.75 -4.23
N CYS A 103 2.81 -2.26 -3.13
CA CYS A 103 1.36 -2.41 -2.99
C CYS A 103 0.68 -1.16 -2.43
N HIS A 104 1.32 -0.44 -1.51
CA HIS A 104 0.68 0.71 -0.86
C HIS A 104 0.61 1.94 -1.76
N ASP A 105 1.61 2.17 -2.61
CA ASP A 105 1.58 3.20 -3.65
C ASP A 105 0.49 2.85 -4.68
N TYR A 106 0.41 1.58 -5.09
CA TYR A 106 -0.63 1.09 -6.00
C TYR A 106 -2.05 1.25 -5.42
N ALA A 107 -2.23 0.93 -4.14
CA ALA A 107 -3.51 1.03 -3.45
C ALA A 107 -3.83 2.45 -2.93
N ALA A 108 -2.91 3.41 -3.10
CA ALA A 108 -2.98 4.75 -2.52
C ALA A 108 -3.24 4.73 -0.99
N VAL A 109 -2.57 3.82 -0.29
CA VAL A 109 -2.67 3.65 1.17
C VAL A 109 -1.43 4.22 1.85
N GLU A 110 -1.64 5.03 2.88
CA GLU A 110 -0.59 5.45 3.79
C GLU A 110 -0.58 4.59 5.06
N VAL A 111 0.59 4.16 5.50
CA VAL A 111 0.81 3.44 6.77
C VAL A 111 1.32 4.45 7.80
N ASP A 112 1.23 4.19 9.10
CA ASP A 112 1.86 5.06 10.11
C ASP A 112 2.35 4.16 11.25
N CYS A 113 3.62 4.22 11.68
CA CYS A 113 4.07 5.27 12.59
C CYS A 113 5.34 6.03 12.11
N PHE A 114 5.15 6.91 11.14
CA PHE A 114 5.99 7.98 10.60
C PHE A 114 6.78 7.59 9.36
N MET A 115 6.16 6.68 8.60
CA MET A 115 6.35 6.32 7.18
C MET A 115 7.78 6.12 6.77
N CYS A 116 8.35 5.16 7.47
CA CYS A 116 9.70 4.60 7.50
C CYS A 116 9.81 3.99 8.90
N HIS A 117 9.36 4.84 9.87
CA HIS A 117 9.98 5.32 11.12
C HIS A 117 11.22 6.25 10.98
N ARG A 118 11.03 7.52 10.55
CA ARG A 118 12.05 8.58 10.41
C ARG A 118 11.91 9.71 11.46
N SER A 119 13.00 10.44 11.76
CA SER A 119 13.13 11.41 12.88
C SER A 119 12.96 12.90 12.52
N THR A 120 12.74 13.24 11.25
CA THR A 120 12.35 14.58 10.76
C THR A 120 11.30 14.43 9.66
N PRO A 121 10.45 15.44 9.41
CA PRO A 121 9.44 15.36 8.35
C PRO A 121 10.13 15.26 6.99
N ALA A 122 9.73 14.31 6.15
CA ALA A 122 9.87 14.52 4.72
C ALA A 122 8.83 15.55 4.28
N ASP A 123 8.98 16.13 3.09
CA ASP A 123 7.92 16.91 2.42
C ASP A 123 6.71 15.99 2.15
N ASN A 124 5.97 15.70 3.21
CA ASN A 124 4.68 15.05 3.17
C ASN A 124 3.67 16.17 3.34
N THR A 125 3.24 16.68 2.20
CA THR A 125 2.03 17.50 2.08
C THR A 125 0.78 16.91 2.76
N ALA A 126 0.85 15.68 3.31
CA ALA A 126 -0.11 15.04 4.20
C ALA A 126 -0.07 15.55 5.67
N TYR A 127 1.02 16.17 6.16
CA TYR A 127 1.05 16.86 7.47
C TYR A 127 0.39 18.25 7.44
N ARG A 128 -0.44 18.54 6.43
CA ARG A 128 -1.33 19.71 6.39
C ARG A 128 -2.40 19.73 7.50
N ALA A 129 -2.53 18.64 8.26
CA ALA A 129 -3.35 18.59 9.47
C ALA A 129 -2.77 19.39 10.65
N MET A 130 -1.50 19.85 10.58
CA MET A 130 -0.90 20.77 11.58
C MET A 130 -0.46 22.12 10.98
N ALA A 131 -1.03 22.47 9.83
CA ALA A 131 -0.84 23.80 9.26
C ALA A 131 -1.38 24.87 10.23
N THR A 132 -0.63 25.95 10.45
CA THR A 132 -1.09 27.05 11.31
C THR A 132 -2.28 27.76 10.66
N ALA A 133 -3.06 28.50 11.46
CA ALA A 133 -4.27 29.18 10.99
C ALA A 133 -4.01 30.15 9.81
N GLU A 134 -2.76 30.60 9.61
CA GLU A 134 -2.38 31.46 8.48
C GLU A 134 -2.09 30.69 7.18
N ASP A 135 -2.00 29.36 7.20
CA ASP A 135 -1.77 28.56 5.98
C ASP A 135 -3.07 28.49 5.15
N PRO A 136 -3.06 28.93 3.88
CA PRO A 136 -4.21 28.82 2.97
C PRO A 136 -4.68 27.37 2.72
N ALA A 137 -3.81 26.39 2.97
CA ALA A 137 -4.08 24.96 2.86
C ALA A 137 -4.51 24.31 4.19
N SER A 138 -4.67 25.09 5.27
CA SER A 138 -5.22 24.59 6.53
C SER A 138 -6.68 24.17 6.41
N ILE A 139 -7.10 23.26 7.29
CA ILE A 139 -8.51 22.84 7.41
C ILE A 139 -9.39 24.04 7.77
N GLU A 140 -8.89 24.96 8.60
CA GLU A 140 -9.63 26.17 8.98
C GLU A 140 -9.88 27.09 7.77
N ALA A 141 -8.84 27.33 6.95
CA ALA A 141 -8.98 28.09 5.71
C ALA A 141 -9.91 27.41 4.68
N TYR A 142 -9.91 26.07 4.62
CA TYR A 142 -10.84 25.33 3.78
C TYR A 142 -12.29 25.45 4.25
N LEU A 143 -12.53 25.29 5.56
CA LEU A 143 -13.87 25.41 6.14
C LEU A 143 -14.42 26.83 6.02
N ALA A 144 -13.57 27.85 6.15
CA ALA A 144 -13.95 29.25 5.93
C ALA A 144 -14.46 29.47 4.49
N ARG A 145 -13.70 29.02 3.48
CA ARG A 145 -14.10 29.10 2.07
C ARG A 145 -15.41 28.35 1.79
N LEU A 146 -15.54 27.14 2.32
CA LEU A 146 -16.79 26.38 2.18
C LEU A 146 -17.98 27.11 2.80
N SER A 147 -17.79 27.80 3.93
CA SER A 147 -18.88 28.58 4.56
C SER A 147 -19.31 29.77 3.71
N GLU A 148 -18.36 30.42 3.03
CA GLU A 148 -18.62 31.51 2.08
C GLU A 148 -19.36 31.00 0.84
N GLU A 149 -18.87 29.92 0.22
CA GLU A 149 -19.48 29.31 -0.98
C GLU A 149 -20.89 28.74 -0.72
N THR A 150 -21.18 28.32 0.52
CA THR A 150 -22.50 27.77 0.89
C THR A 150 -23.47 28.83 1.43
N SER A 151 -23.02 30.07 1.59
CA SER A 151 -23.85 31.20 2.01
C SER A 151 -24.27 32.14 0.87
N GLU A 152 -23.82 31.87 -0.36
CA GLU A 152 -24.34 32.42 -1.61
C GLU A 152 -25.44 31.53 -2.23
#